data_AF-A0AAU6AEL2-F1
#
_entry.id   AF-A0AAU6AEL2-F1
#
_cell.length_a   1.000
_cell.length_b   1.000
_cell.length_c   1.000
_cell.angle_alpha   90.00
_cell.angle_beta   90.00
_cell.angle_gamma   90.00
#
_symmetry.space_group_name_H-M   'P 1'
#
loop_
_entity.id
_entity.type
_entity.pdbx_description
1 polymer ?
#
loop_
_entity_poly.entity_id
_entity_poly.type
_entity_poly.pdbx_seq_one_letter_code
_entity_poly.pdbx_strand_id
1 'polypeptide(L)' 'MRSEMVVEVGVDVARNASGRWRHPARLHRARPDLSPADAPLTSPPR' A
#
# COMPACT_ATOMS: atom_id res chain seq x y z
N MET A 1 -5.88 19.83 1.26
CA MET A 1 -6.62 18.89 0.41
C MET A 1 -6.39 17.49 0.97
N ARG A 2 -7.42 16.83 1.50
CA ARG A 2 -7.33 15.42 1.90
C ARG A 2 -7.68 14.57 0.68
N SER A 3 -6.98 13.45 0.48
CA SER A 3 -7.31 12.50 -0.58
C SER A 3 -8.48 11.65 -0.13
N GLU A 4 -9.56 11.66 -0.90
CA GLU A 4 -10.82 10.95 -0.61
C GLU A 4 -10.85 9.54 -1.24
N MET A 5 -9.91 9.22 -2.13
CA MET A 5 -9.91 7.97 -2.89
C MET A 5 -9.08 6.88 -2.21
N VAL A 6 -9.71 5.72 -1.99
CA VAL A 6 -9.04 4.51 -1.47
C VAL A 6 -8.77 3.52 -2.61
N VAL A 7 -7.59 2.92 -2.61
CA VAL A 7 -7.18 1.88 -3.57
C VAL A 7 -6.56 0.69 -2.84
N GLU A 8 -6.80 -0.51 -3.35
CA GLU A 8 -6.09 -1.72 -2.93
C GLU A 8 -4.76 -1.84 -3.68
N VAL A 9 -3.67 -2.06 -2.95
CA VAL A 9 -2.33 -2.28 -3.50
C VAL A 9 -1.69 -3.54 -2.90
N GLY A 10 -1.04 -4.32 -3.76
CA GLY A 10 -0.21 -5.44 -3.37
C GLY A 10 1.22 -4.98 -3.34
N VAL A 11 1.90 -5.17 -2.21
CA VAL A 11 3.30 -4.77 -2.02
C VAL A 11 4.16 -6.03 -1.96
N ASP A 12 5.13 -6.15 -2.86
CA ASP A 12 6.21 -7.13 -2.70
C ASP A 12 7.30 -6.51 -1.81
N VAL A 13 7.56 -7.21 -0.70
CA VAL A 13 8.52 -6.82 0.34
C VAL A 13 9.76 -7.70 0.30
N ALA A 14 10.02 -8.41 -0.80
CA ALA A 14 11.24 -9.20 -0.93
C ALA A 14 12.49 -8.30 -0.83
N ARG A 15 13.46 -8.70 -0.02
CA ARG A 15 14.81 -8.12 -0.03
C ARG A 15 15.62 -8.76 -1.15
N ASN A 16 16.46 -7.98 -1.82
CA ASN A 16 17.50 -8.53 -2.70
C ASN A 16 18.69 -9.05 -1.86
N ALA A 17 19.67 -9.65 -2.54
CA ALA A 17 20.86 -10.22 -1.90
C ALA A 17 21.71 -9.18 -1.10
N SER A 18 21.56 -7.88 -1.38
CA SER A 18 22.22 -6.81 -0.63
C SER A 18 21.34 -6.23 0.49
N GLY A 19 20.23 -6.89 0.83
CA GLY A 19 19.31 -6.47 1.89
C GLY A 19 18.45 -5.25 1.53
N ARG A 20 18.50 -4.77 0.29
CA ARG A 20 17.65 -3.68 -0.18
C ARG A 20 16.28 -4.21 -0.54
N TRP A 21 15.25 -3.47 -0.17
CA TRP A 21 13.90 -3.80 -0.59
C TRP A 21 13.78 -3.75 -2.12
N ARG A 22 13.18 -4.79 -2.69
CA ARG A 22 12.68 -4.80 -4.05
C ARG A 22 11.21 -4.44 -3.93
N HIS A 23 10.85 -3.15 -3.94
CA HIS A 23 9.46 -2.71 -3.73
C HIS A 23 8.73 -2.40 -5.05
N PRO A 24 8.14 -3.39 -5.74
CA PRO A 24 7.05 -3.12 -6.65
C PRO A 24 5.73 -3.10 -5.87
N ALA A 25 5.04 -1.95 -5.89
CA ALA A 25 3.63 -1.86 -5.54
C ALA A 25 2.80 -2.09 -6.81
N ARG A 26 1.77 -2.94 -6.73
CA ARG A 26 0.83 -3.19 -7.83
C ARG A 26 -0.55 -2.70 -7.42
N LEU A 27 -1.14 -1.86 -8.26
CA LEU A 27 -2.52 -1.42 -8.10
C LEU A 27 -3.46 -2.59 -8.44
N HIS A 28 -4.41 -2.89 -7.56
CA HIS A 28 -5.41 -3.94 -7.79
C HIS A 28 -6.76 -3.37 -8.20
N ARG A 29 -7.37 -2.50 -7.39
CA ARG A 29 -8.63 -1.82 -7.71
C ARG A 29 -8.85 -0.58 -6.87
N ALA A 30 -9.70 0.32 -7.35
CA ALA A 30 -10.30 1.36 -6.52
C ALA A 30 -11.35 0.75 -5.59
N ARG A 31 -11.47 1.28 -4.37
CA ARG A 31 -12.49 0.93 -3.37
C ARG A 31 -13.40 2.12 -3.13
N PRO A 32 -14.34 2.41 -4.05
CA PRO A 32 -15.29 3.52 -3.88
C PRO A 32 -16.27 3.27 -2.72
N ASP A 33 -16.33 2.03 -2.22
CA ASP A 33 -17.11 1.61 -1.08
C ASP A 33 -16.44 1.90 0.28
N LEU A 34 -15.20 2.37 0.30
CA LEU A 34 -14.44 2.68 1.53
C LEU A 34 -14.08 4.16 1.61
N SER A 35 -14.18 4.72 2.83
CA SER A 35 -13.59 6.02 3.17
C SER A 35 -12.11 5.85 3.55
N PRO A 36 -11.26 6.88 3.39
CA PRO A 36 -9.91 6.86 3.93
C PRO A 36 -9.83 6.58 5.44
N ALA A 37 -10.90 6.88 6.19
CA ALA A 37 -10.98 6.57 7.61
C ALA A 37 -11.09 5.05 7.91
N ASP A 38 -11.56 4.27 6.94
CA ASP A 38 -11.74 2.82 7.06
C ASP A 38 -10.47 2.04 6.69
N ALA A 39 -9.49 2.71 6.07
CA ALA A 39 -8.23 2.09 5.69
C ALA A 39 -7.33 1.87 6.92
N PRO A 40 -6.70 0.69 7.07
CA PRO A 40 -5.79 0.44 8.16
C PRO A 40 -4.60 1.41 8.12
N LEU A 41 -4.32 2.05 9.26
CA LEU A 41 -3.12 2.87 9.45
C LEU A 41 -1.89 1.96 9.52
N THR A 42 -1.28 1.66 8.37
CA THR A 42 -0.06 0.85 8.34
C THR A 42 1.15 1.71 8.67
N SER A 43 1.90 1.33 9.71
CA SER A 43 3.29 1.77 9.86
C SER A 43 4.18 0.91 8.95
N PRO A 44 5.25 1.45 8.35
CA PRO A 44 6.18 0.63 7.58
C PRO A 44 6.72 -0.51 8.47
N PRO A 45 6.95 -1.71 7.90
CA PRO A 45 7.51 -2.83 8.65
C PRO A 45 8.88 -2.44 9.23
N ARG A 46 9.11 -2.78 10.50
CA ARG A 46 10.34 -2.47 11.26
C ARG A 46 11.55 -3.24 10.73
#